data_AF-A0A068VM95-F1
#
_entry.id   AF-A0A068VM95-F1
#
_cell.length_a   1.000
_cell.length_b   1.000
_cell.length_c   1.000
_cell.angle_alpha   90.00
_cell.angle_beta   90.00
_cell.angle_gamma   90.00
#
_symmetry.space_group_name_H-M   'P 1'
#
loop_
_entity.id
_entity.type
_entity.pdbx_description
1 polymer ?
#
loop_
_entity_poly.entity_id
_entity_poly.type
_entity_poly.pdbx_seq_one_letter_code
_entity_poly.pdbx_strand_id
1 'polypeptide(L)' 'MDSKVETISRLAQWRIDTFGPSTYKRSDPFKIGIWNWILSIEKNRYMYIRLFPD' A
#
# COMPACT_ATOMS: atom_id res chain seq x y z
N MET A 1 -9.01 29.79 8.41
CA MET A 1 -10.18 28.93 8.08
C MET A 1 -9.61 27.70 7.38
N ASP A 2 -9.17 26.69 8.13
CA ASP A 2 -8.58 25.44 7.58
C ASP A 2 -9.41 24.22 7.97
N SER A 3 -10.73 24.37 7.95
CA SER A 3 -11.67 23.32 8.33
C SER A 3 -12.06 22.40 7.16
N LYS A 4 -11.46 22.58 5.98
CA LYS A 4 -11.87 21.86 4.77
C LYS A 4 -11.27 20.46 4.77
N VAL A 5 -12.08 19.48 5.19
CA VAL A 5 -11.74 18.06 5.10
C VAL A 5 -12.06 17.56 3.69
N GLU A 6 -11.03 17.20 2.93
CA GLU A 6 -11.21 16.59 1.61
C GLU A 6 -11.47 15.08 1.73
N THR A 7 -12.64 14.66 1.27
CA THR A 7 -13.15 13.28 1.31
C THR A 7 -12.89 12.54 0.00
N ILE A 8 -11.64 12.48 -0.44
CA ILE A 8 -11.24 11.63 -1.57
C ILE A 8 -11.17 10.16 -1.15
N SER A 9 -11.69 9.25 -1.97
CA SER A 9 -11.70 7.80 -1.72
C SER A 9 -10.28 7.27 -1.51
N ARG A 10 -10.02 6.62 -0.36
CA ARG A 10 -8.67 6.21 0.09
C ARG A 10 -8.40 4.70 0.02
N LEU A 11 -9.26 3.94 -0.65
CA LEU A 11 -9.16 2.49 -0.65
C LEU A 11 -8.34 2.00 -1.84
N ALA A 12 -7.20 1.40 -1.55
CA ALA A 12 -6.49 0.53 -2.46
C ALA A 12 -6.57 -0.90 -1.91
N GLN A 13 -6.91 -1.86 -2.77
CA GLN A 13 -6.96 -3.27 -2.41
C GLN A 13 -6.01 -4.04 -3.31
N TRP A 14 -5.02 -4.68 -2.70
CA TRP A 14 -4.11 -5.58 -3.40
C TRP A 14 -4.37 -7.02 -2.97
N ARG A 15 -4.81 -7.86 -3.92
CA ARG A 15 -5.02 -9.29 -3.71
C ARG A 15 -3.75 -10.06 -4.04
N ILE A 16 -3.33 -10.93 -3.13
CA ILE A 16 -2.18 -11.83 -3.31
C ILE A 16 -2.69 -13.25 -3.11
N ASP A 17 -2.76 -14.04 -4.19
CA ASP A 17 -3.30 -15.41 -4.12
C ASP A 17 -2.34 -16.40 -3.46
N THR A 18 -1.03 -16.21 -3.62
CA THR A 18 -0.01 -17.06 -2.99
C THR A 18 1.04 -16.21 -2.28
N PHE A 19 1.22 -16.46 -0.97
CA PHE A 19 2.18 -15.73 -0.14
C PHE A 19 2.97 -16.70 0.74
N GLY A 20 4.04 -17.24 0.17
CA GLY A 20 4.90 -18.26 0.79
C GLY A 20 5.83 -17.70 1.89
N PRO A 21 6.56 -18.58 2.59
CA PRO A 21 7.60 -18.17 3.53
C PRO A 21 8.74 -17.42 2.80
N SER A 22 9.39 -16.49 3.49
CA SER A 22 10.51 -15.68 2.98
C SER A 22 10.23 -14.98 1.64
N THR A 23 9.00 -14.51 1.46
CA THR A 23 8.56 -13.85 0.21
C THR A 23 8.50 -12.34 0.39
N TYR A 24 9.09 -11.61 -0.56
CA TYR A 24 8.91 -10.17 -0.75
C TYR A 24 8.09 -9.93 -2.03
N LYS A 25 7.06 -9.08 -1.95
CA LYS A 25 6.30 -8.61 -3.11
C LYS A 25 6.16 -7.10 -3.05
N ARG A 26 6.17 -6.46 -4.22
CA ARG A 26 5.92 -5.03 -4.43
C ARG A 26 4.76 -4.88 -5.42
N SER A 27 3.84 -3.97 -5.15
CA SER A 27 2.72 -3.66 -6.05
C SER A 27 3.19 -2.79 -7.22
N ASP A 28 2.37 -2.70 -8.26
CA ASP A 28 2.44 -1.57 -9.19
C ASP A 28 2.08 -0.26 -8.46
N PRO A 29 2.50 0.91 -8.97
CA PRO A 29 2.09 2.20 -8.43
C PRO A 29 0.57 2.38 -8.48
N PHE A 30 0.00 2.95 -7.42
CA PHE A 30 -1.43 3.26 -7.35
C PHE A 30 -1.66 4.60 -6.66
N LYS A 31 -2.84 5.19 -6.88
CA LYS A 31 -3.21 6.46 -6.26
C LYS A 31 -4.04 6.25 -5.00
N ILE A 32 -3.65 6.94 -3.92
CA ILE A 32 -4.51 7.19 -2.76
C ILE A 32 -4.56 8.70 -2.57
N GLY A 33 -5.74 9.26 -2.78
CA GLY A 33 -5.91 10.70 -2.89
C GLY A 33 -5.15 11.27 -4.09
N ILE A 34 -4.34 12.31 -3.85
CA ILE A 34 -3.55 12.98 -4.89
C ILE A 34 -2.13 12.40 -5.08
N TRP A 35 -1.73 11.46 -4.23
CA TRP A 35 -0.38 10.93 -4.18
C TRP A 35 -0.29 9.57 -4.86
N ASN A 36 0.82 9.35 -5.57
CA ASN A 36 1.20 8.03 -6.04
C ASN A 36 1.92 7.29 -4.91
N TRP A 37 1.55 6.03 -4.73
CA TRP A 37 2.09 5.17 -3.71
C TRP A 37 2.47 3.82 -4.29
N ILE A 38 3.43 3.17 -3.64
CA ILE A 38 3.78 1.78 -3.89
C ILE A 38 3.72 1.02 -2.56
N LEU A 39 3.08 -0.14 -2.56
CA LEU A 39 2.96 -1.01 -1.39
C LEU A 39 3.94 -2.17 -1.52
N SER A 40 4.66 -2.49 -0.44
CA SER A 40 5.45 -3.71 -0.35
C SER A 40 5.05 -4.54 0.85
N ILE A 41 5.06 -5.86 0.67
CA ILE A 41 4.78 -6.82 1.72
C ILE A 41 5.92 -7.84 1.75
N GLU A 42 6.49 -8.03 2.94
CA GLU A 42 7.57 -8.98 3.20
C GLU A 42 7.13 -9.94 4.30
N LYS A 43 7.24 -11.25 4.06
CA LYS A 43 6.97 -12.28 5.06
C LYS A 43 8.22 -13.07 5.35
N ASN A 44 8.79 -12.82 6.52
CA ASN A 44 9.88 -13.59 7.12
C ASN A 44 9.39 -14.14 8.47
N ARG A 45 10.14 -14.00 9.57
CA ARG A 45 9.65 -14.31 10.92
C ARG A 45 8.40 -13.51 11.30
N TYR A 46 8.28 -12.30 10.74
CA TYR A 46 7.14 -11.41 10.88
C TYR A 46 6.65 -10.97 9.49
N MET A 47 5.44 -10.41 9.46
CA MET A 47 4.88 -9.76 8.27
C MET A 47 5.14 -8.26 8.35
N TYR A 48 5.87 -7.72 7.39
CA TYR A 48 6.11 -6.30 7.24
C TYR A 48 5.30 -5.76 6.06
N ILE A 49 4.55 -4.69 6.31
CA ILE A 49 3.77 -3.97 5.31
C ILE A 49 4.33 -2.55 5.28
N ARG A 50 4.79 -2.08 4.11
CA ARG A 50 5.37 -0.75 3.94
C ARG A 50 4.72 -0.04 2.78
N LEU A 51 4.47 1.26 2.94
CA LEU A 51 3.93 2.15 1.93
C LEU A 51 5.02 3.18 1.60
N PHE A 52 5.34 3.32 0.32
CA PHE A 52 6.34 4.26 -0.17
C PHE A 52 5.66 5.31 -1.05
N PRO A 53 6.02 6.60 -0.92
CA PRO A 53 5.71 7.55 -1.97
C PRO A 53 6.47 7.14 -3.25
N ASP A 54 5.82 7.30 -4.40
CA ASP A 54 6.52 7.28 -5.69
C ASP A 54 7.36 8.56 -5.87
#